data_AF-A0A0I5G696-F1
#
_entry.id   AF-A0A0I5G696-F1
#
_cell.length_a   1.000
_cell.length_b   1.000
_cell.length_c   1.000
_cell.angle_alpha   90.00
_cell.angle_beta   90.00
_cell.angle_gamma   90.00
#
_symmetry.space_group_name_H-M   'P 1'
#
loop_
_entity.id
_entity.type
_entity.pdbx_description
1 polymer ?
#
loop_
_entity_poly.entity_id
_entity_poly.type
_entity_poly.pdbx_seq_one_letter_code
_entity_poly.pdbx_strand_id
1 'polypeptide(L)' 'MKKGVMYEKSGHVITGLGIIGEVDGDDPAVFRPIQKLINGTWYNVSQV' A
#
# COMPACT_ATOMS: atom_id res chain seq x y z
N MET A 1 -3.05 17.01 11.91
CA MET A 1 -3.77 15.90 11.22
C MET A 1 -3.23 15.77 9.82
N LYS A 2 -2.50 14.69 9.50
CA LYS A 2 -2.16 14.37 8.10
C LYS A 2 -3.46 13.89 7.45
N LYS A 3 -4.24 14.80 6.86
CA LYS A 3 -5.41 14.48 6.02
C LYS A 3 -4.99 13.37 5.08
N GLY A 4 -5.72 12.24 5.07
CA GLY A 4 -5.42 11.00 4.34
C GLY A 4 -4.61 11.23 3.08
N VAL A 5 -3.29 11.25 3.23
CA VAL A 5 -2.39 11.40 2.10
C VAL A 5 -2.35 9.99 1.53
N MET A 6 -2.91 9.80 0.34
CA MET A 6 -2.63 8.63 -0.49
C MET A 6 -1.11 8.59 -0.67
N TYR A 7 -0.43 7.90 0.24
CA TYR A 7 1.01 7.69 0.15
C TYR A 7 1.19 6.64 -0.94
N GLU A 8 1.30 7.10 -2.19
CA GLU A 8 1.64 6.23 -3.31
C GLU A 8 3.08 5.76 -3.14
N LYS A 9 3.23 4.60 -2.49
CA LYS A 9 4.49 3.87 -2.49
C LYS A 9 4.57 3.09 -3.80
N SER A 10 5.45 3.51 -4.72
CA SER A 10 5.61 2.89 -6.04
C SER A 10 5.65 1.36 -5.94
N GLY A 11 4.86 0.70 -6.79
CA GLY A 11 4.77 -0.76 -6.81
C GLY A 11 4.00 -1.39 -5.66
N HIS A 12 3.24 -0.63 -4.87
CA HIS A 12 2.42 -1.17 -3.80
C HIS A 12 0.94 -0.90 -4.05
N VAL A 13 0.11 -1.80 -3.55
CA VAL A 13 -1.35 -1.66 -3.56
C VAL A 13 -1.91 -1.65 -2.15
N ILE A 14 -3.04 -0.99 -1.95
CA ILE A 14 -3.80 -1.05 -0.71
C ILE A 14 -4.39 -2.46 -0.60
N THR A 15 -4.19 -3.09 0.55
CA THR A 15 -4.75 -4.41 0.87
C THR A 15 -5.64 -4.39 2.10
N GLY A 16 -5.85 -3.22 2.71
CA GLY A 16 -6.72 -3.07 3.87
C GLY A 16 -6.59 -1.71 4.55
N LEU A 17 -7.40 -1.52 5.60
CA LEU A 17 -7.40 -0.37 6.49
C LEU A 17 -7.19 -0.84 7.92
N GLY A 18 -6.38 -0.11 8.69
CA GLY A 18 -6.16 -0.34 10.11
C GLY A 18 -7.20 0.39 10.96
N ILE A 19 -8.45 -0.06 10.91
CA ILE A 19 -9.58 0.61 11.57
C ILE A 19 -9.51 0.42 13.08
N ILE A 20 -9.68 1.50 13.85
CA ILE A 20 -9.86 1.45 15.30
C ILE A 20 -11.25 1.99 15.64
N GLY A 21 -12.19 1.08 15.86
CA GLY A 21 -13.57 1.44 16.18
C GLY A 21 -14.42 1.63 14.92
N GLU A 22 -14.56 2.87 14.45
CA GLU A 22 -15.36 3.23 13.26
C GLU A 22 -14.48 3.64 12.08
N VAL A 23 -15.03 3.56 10.86
CA VAL A 23 -14.30 3.98 9.67
C VAL A 23 -14.35 5.49 9.56
N ASP A 24 -13.20 6.15 9.67
CA ASP A 24 -13.09 7.60 9.55
C ASP A 24 -11.96 8.04 8.61
N GLY A 25 -11.68 9.35 8.58
CA GLY A 25 -10.71 9.94 7.65
C GLY A 25 -9.24 9.83 8.06
N ASP A 26 -8.93 9.25 9.22
CA ASP A 26 -7.56 9.11 9.73
C ASP A 26 -7.05 7.66 9.82
N ASP A 27 -7.90 6.70 9.46
CA ASP A 27 -7.55 5.28 9.40
C ASP A 27 -6.32 5.02 8.48
N PRO A 28 -5.27 4.37 8.99
CA PRO A 28 -4.08 4.08 8.20
C PRO A 28 -4.37 2.98 7.15
N ALA A 29 -3.99 3.24 5.90
CA ALA A 29 -4.02 2.23 4.85
C ALA A 29 -2.85 1.24 4.97
N VAL A 30 -3.12 -0.04 4.75
CA VAL A 30 -2.14 -1.12 4.70
C VAL A 30 -1.74 -1.38 3.26
N PHE A 31 -0.44 -1.36 2.98
CA PHE A 31 0.10 -1.53 1.64
C PHE A 31 0.95 -2.80 1.52
N ARG A 32 0.86 -3.50 0.39
CA ARG A 32 1.73 -4.64 0.04
C ARG A 32 2.41 -4.40 -1.31
N PRO A 33 3.69 -4.80 -1.48
CA PRO A 33 4.36 -4.70 -2.75
C PRO A 33 3.78 -5.71 -3.75
N ILE A 34 3.56 -5.28 -4.98
CA ILE A 34 3.42 -6.20 -6.10
C ILE A 34 4.82 -6.68 -6.48
N GLN A 35 4.97 -8.00 -6.58
CA GLN A 35 6.23 -8.62 -6.95
C GLN A 35 6.06 -9.50 -8.18
N LYS A 36 7.11 -9.59 -9.00
CA LYS A 36 7.22 -10.49 -10.16
C LYS A 36 8.45 -11.36 -10.02
N LEU A 37 8.30 -12.65 -10.34
CA LEU A 37 9.40 -13.61 -10.35
C LEU A 37 10.03 -13.62 -11.75
N ILE A 38 11.30 -13.25 -11.85
CA ILE A 38 12.07 -13.28 -13.11
C ILE A 38 13.33 -14.10 -12.85
N ASN A 39 13.48 -15.21 -13.59
CA ASN A 39 14.65 -16.09 -13.51
C ASN A 39 15.00 -16.52 -12.06
N GLY A 40 13.99 -16.91 -11.28
CA GLY A 40 14.16 -17.35 -9.89
C GLY A 40 14.35 -16.22 -8.86
N THR A 41 14.36 -14.95 -9.28
CA THR A 41 14.49 -13.80 -8.38
C THR A 41 13.21 -12.98 -8.33
N TRP A 42 12.78 -12.58 -7.13
CA TRP A 42 11.63 -11.71 -6.92
C TRP A 42 12.02 -10.24 -7.04
N TYR A 43 11.29 -9.50 -7.87
CA TYR A 43 11.46 -8.06 -8.07
C TYR A 43 10.17 -7.33 -7.70
N ASN A 44 10.30 -6.18 -7.04
CA ASN A 44 9.17 -5.27 -6.87
C ASN A 44 8.83 -4.61 -8.21
N VAL A 45 7.54 -4.44 -8.48
CA VAL A 45 7.06 -3.71 -9.65
C VAL A 45 7.29 -2.20 -9.46
N SER A 46 7.53 -1.47 -10.55
CA SER A 46 7.54 0.00 -10.57
C SER A 46 6.18 0.54 -11.01
N GLN A 47 5.75 1.66 -10.46
CA GLN A 47 4.57 2.41 -10.89
C GLN A 47 5.02 3.68 -11.63
N VAL A 48 4.37 3.99 -12.76
CA VAL A 48 4.57 5.18 -13.62
C VAL A 48 3.38 6.11 -13.57
#